data_AF-C1BZ09-F1
#
_entry.id   AF-C1BZ09-F1
#
_cell.length_a   1.000
_cell.length_b   1.000
_cell.length_c   1.000
_cell.angle_alpha   90.00
_cell.angle_beta   90.00
_cell.angle_gamma   90.00
#
_symmetry.space_group_name_H-M   'P 1'
#
loop_
_entity.id
_entity.type
_entity.pdbx_description
1 polymer ?
#
loop_
_entity_poly.entity_id
_entity_poly.type
_entity_poly.pdbx_seq_one_letter_code
_entity_poly.pdbx_strand_id
1 'polypeptide(L)'
;MPVLEGWSQIMPATEEVQIITDQVKQEAEKKIDEKYKIFTAKSYQQQVVAGMNFCIKVESGENCLGSLYVKVFQDLTAKLELTDVVQIELSELRDASTLPFPLDEIKQQAEDRTGKKYDISRGINYKTLLTQIVGYTTYFIKVQVGEGKEHSHLILRVGCAATLVRKPTLTNLIENKTLSDDIEYFE
;
A
#
# COMPACT_ATOMS: atom_id res chain seq x y z
N MET A 1 25.49 -3.31 -11.15
CA MET A 1 24.88 -3.69 -9.86
C MET A 1 23.38 -3.66 -10.05
N PRO A 2 22.59 -4.66 -9.62
CA PRO A 2 21.15 -4.54 -9.72
C PRO A 2 20.70 -3.49 -8.70
N VAL A 3 19.94 -2.50 -9.17
CA VAL A 3 19.38 -1.47 -8.30
C VAL A 3 18.25 -2.12 -7.51
N LEU A 4 18.33 -2.09 -6.18
CA LEU A 4 17.24 -2.47 -5.26
C LEU A 4 16.19 -1.35 -5.25
N GLU A 5 15.58 -1.09 -6.40
CA GLU A 5 14.70 0.06 -6.65
C GLU A 5 13.26 -0.13 -6.11
N GLY A 6 12.99 -1.19 -5.35
CA GLY A 6 11.67 -1.55 -4.83
C GLY A 6 11.50 -1.30 -3.33
N TRP A 7 10.24 -1.14 -2.90
CA TRP A 7 9.90 -1.13 -1.48
C TRP A 7 10.19 -2.49 -0.84
N SER A 8 10.60 -2.46 0.43
CA SER A 8 10.74 -3.64 1.27
C SER A 8 9.38 -4.29 1.52
N GLN A 9 9.40 -5.49 2.11
CA GLN A 9 8.18 -6.03 2.71
C GLN A 9 7.67 -5.10 3.82
N ILE A 10 6.37 -5.15 4.07
CA ILE A 10 5.75 -4.46 5.20
C ILE A 10 6.17 -5.18 6.48
N MET A 11 6.76 -4.43 7.40
CA MET A 11 7.28 -4.90 8.67
C MET A 11 6.55 -4.20 9.82
N PRO A 12 6.45 -4.83 11.01
CA PRO A 12 5.98 -4.15 12.20
C PRO A 12 6.91 -2.98 12.55
N ALA A 13 6.34 -1.88 13.05
CA ALA A 13 7.12 -0.72 13.45
C ALA A 13 8.09 -1.06 14.59
N THR A 14 9.32 -0.57 14.47
CA THR A 14 10.36 -0.68 15.51
C THR A 14 10.42 0.61 16.33
N GLU A 15 11.17 0.60 17.43
CA GLU A 15 11.42 1.81 18.23
C GLU A 15 12.06 2.93 17.39
N GLU A 16 12.95 2.59 16.45
CA GLU A 16 13.56 3.55 15.53
C GLU A 16 12.51 4.21 14.62
N VAL A 17 11.60 3.41 14.06
CA VAL A 17 10.52 3.93 13.20
C VAL A 17 9.55 4.80 14.00
N GLN A 18 9.29 4.45 15.27
CA GLN A 18 8.52 5.30 16.16
C GLN A 18 9.23 6.64 16.39
N ILE A 19 10.54 6.65 16.64
CA ILE A 19 11.33 7.88 16.80
C ILE A 19 11.26 8.74 15.53
N ILE A 20 11.41 8.14 14.35
CA ILE A 20 11.27 8.84 13.05
C ILE A 20 9.89 9.50 12.97
N THR A 21 8.84 8.74 13.30
CA THR A 21 7.45 9.20 13.26
C THR A 21 7.21 10.36 14.22
N ASP A 22 7.72 10.28 15.46
CA ASP A 22 7.59 11.31 16.47
C ASP A 22 8.31 12.61 16.09
N GLN A 23 9.47 12.51 15.42
CA GLN A 23 10.21 13.69 14.95
C GLN A 23 9.44 14.49 13.89
N VAL A 24 8.74 13.79 12.98
CA VAL A 24 7.96 14.44 11.91
C VAL A 24 6.52 14.76 12.32
N LYS A 25 6.10 14.40 13.54
CA LYS A 25 4.72 14.55 14.01
C LYS A 25 4.19 15.99 13.87
N GLN A 26 4.97 16.98 14.31
CA GLN A 26 4.53 18.38 14.26
C GLN A 26 4.32 18.87 12.83
N GLU A 27 5.19 18.47 11.90
CA GLU A 27 5.05 18.78 10.49
C GLU A 27 3.85 18.06 9.88
N ALA A 28 3.59 16.81 10.31
CA ALA A 28 2.47 16.02 9.85
C ALA A 28 1.12 16.63 10.26
N GLU A 29 0.97 16.97 11.54
CA GLU A 29 -0.23 17.65 12.08
C GLU A 29 -0.50 18.99 11.38
N LYS A 30 0.57 19.75 11.09
CA LYS A 30 0.45 21.01 10.36
C LYS A 30 0.01 20.81 8.90
N LYS A 31 0.47 19.73 8.25
CA LYS A 31 0.17 19.47 6.83
C LYS A 31 -1.30 19.10 6.60
N ILE A 32 -1.90 18.39 7.55
CA ILE A 32 -3.31 17.93 7.50
C ILE A 32 -4.27 18.83 8.28
N ASP A 33 -3.76 19.86 8.96
CA ASP A 33 -4.52 20.77 9.84
C ASP A 33 -5.34 20.04 10.93
N GLU A 34 -4.77 18.96 11.47
CA GLU A 34 -5.40 18.12 12.52
C GLU A 34 -4.37 17.79 13.60
N LYS A 35 -4.81 17.68 14.86
CA LYS A 35 -3.96 17.30 15.99
C LYS A 35 -4.27 15.89 16.46
N TYR A 36 -3.24 15.07 16.64
CA TYR A 36 -3.39 13.68 17.03
C TYR A 36 -2.93 13.43 18.46
N LYS A 37 -3.87 12.96 19.28
CA LYS A 37 -3.61 12.57 20.67
C LYS A 37 -2.72 11.32 20.76
N ILE A 38 -2.93 10.37 19.85
CA ILE A 38 -2.15 9.14 19.70
C ILE A 38 -1.41 9.26 18.37
N PHE A 39 -0.13 8.89 18.32
CA PHE A 39 0.67 8.97 17.08
C PHE A 39 1.67 7.82 17.07
N THR A 40 1.13 6.60 17.04
CA THR A 40 1.91 5.37 17.22
C THR A 40 2.11 4.68 15.87
N ALA A 41 3.36 4.48 15.47
CA ALA A 41 3.71 3.69 14.31
C ALA A 41 3.30 2.22 14.53
N LYS A 42 2.62 1.62 13.55
CA LYS A 42 2.16 0.21 13.60
C LYS A 42 2.94 -0.68 12.67
N SER A 43 3.07 -0.25 11.42
CA SER A 43 3.79 -0.97 10.38
C SER A 43 4.45 0.03 9.44
N TYR A 44 5.49 -0.42 8.76
CA TYR A 44 6.20 0.39 7.79
C TYR A 44 6.79 -0.46 6.68
N GLN A 45 7.17 0.22 5.61
CA GLN A 45 8.10 -0.29 4.62
C GLN A 45 9.11 0.80 4.27
N GLN A 46 10.24 0.38 3.73
CA GLN A 46 11.32 1.28 3.37
C GLN A 46 11.82 0.99 1.96
N GLN A 47 12.41 2.00 1.33
CA GLN A 47 13.00 1.89 0.00
C GLN A 47 14.35 2.59 0.00
N VAL A 48 15.38 1.89 -0.48
CA VAL A 48 16.73 2.45 -0.62
C VAL A 48 16.81 3.27 -1.90
N VAL A 49 17.23 4.52 -1.78
CA VAL A 49 17.44 5.47 -2.88
C VAL A 49 18.80 6.18 -2.68
N ALA A 50 18.97 7.42 -3.13
CA ALA A 50 20.06 8.30 -2.68
C ALA A 50 19.83 8.79 -1.23
N GLY A 51 19.60 7.85 -0.31
CA GLY A 51 18.96 8.02 0.99
C GLY A 51 18.00 6.87 1.26
N MET A 52 17.01 7.07 2.12
CA MET A 52 16.02 6.06 2.47
C MET A 52 14.63 6.67 2.55
N ASN A 53 13.68 6.15 1.78
CA ASN A 53 12.26 6.49 1.95
C ASN A 53 11.63 5.54 2.96
N PHE A 54 10.77 6.07 3.81
CA PHE A 54 9.91 5.33 4.73
C PHE A 54 8.46 5.65 4.42
N CYS A 55 7.62 4.62 4.37
CA CYS A 55 6.16 4.76 4.39
C CYS A 55 5.68 4.07 5.67
N ILE A 56 5.06 4.82 6.57
CA ILE A 56 4.76 4.39 7.93
C ILE A 56 3.26 4.52 8.16
N LYS A 57 2.58 3.43 8.51
CA LYS A 57 1.20 3.44 8.98
C LYS A 57 1.17 3.83 10.46
N VAL A 58 0.44 4.89 10.75
CA VAL A 58 0.33 5.48 12.09
C VAL A 58 -1.10 5.36 12.60
N GLU A 59 -1.23 4.92 13.85
CA GLU A 59 -2.48 4.99 14.60
C GLU A 59 -2.62 6.38 15.21
N SER A 60 -3.68 7.08 14.80
CA SER A 60 -3.95 8.48 15.17
C SER A 60 -5.06 8.66 16.22
N GLY A 61 -5.75 7.58 16.62
CA GLY A 61 -6.75 7.54 17.70
C GLY A 61 -8.12 6.98 17.29
N GLU A 62 -9.03 6.82 18.26
CA GLU A 62 -10.33 6.13 18.12
C GLU A 62 -11.33 6.82 17.17
N ASN A 63 -11.18 8.13 16.89
CA ASN A 63 -12.12 8.89 16.06
C ASN A 63 -11.60 9.18 14.64
N CYS A 64 -10.49 8.58 14.23
CA CYS A 64 -9.97 8.77 12.88
C CYS A 64 -10.70 7.85 11.91
N LEU A 65 -11.43 8.43 10.94
CA LEU A 65 -12.19 7.70 9.90
C LEU A 65 -11.30 6.93 8.90
N GLY A 66 -9.99 6.84 9.12
CA GLY A 66 -9.06 6.16 8.22
C GLY A 66 -7.71 5.90 8.88
N SER A 67 -6.84 5.21 8.15
CA SER A 67 -5.44 5.00 8.55
C SER A 67 -4.58 6.16 8.06
N LEU A 68 -3.76 6.71 8.96
CA LEU A 68 -2.79 7.73 8.59
C LEU A 68 -1.51 7.06 8.06
N TYR A 69 -1.03 7.52 6.91
CA TYR A 69 0.27 7.11 6.38
C TYR A 69 1.19 8.32 6.30
N VAL A 70 2.34 8.20 6.96
CA VAL A 70 3.38 9.22 7.02
C VAL A 70 4.54 8.76 6.15
N LYS A 71 4.92 9.59 5.17
CA LYS A 71 6.03 9.32 4.27
C LYS A 71 7.21 10.21 4.64
N VAL A 72 8.34 9.61 4.97
CA VAL A 72 9.55 10.32 5.42
C VAL A 72 10.71 9.97 4.51
N PHE A 73 11.51 10.95 4.15
CA PHE A 73 12.79 10.75 3.51
C PHE A 73 13.92 10.98 4.50
N GLN A 74 14.86 10.05 4.56
CA GLN A 74 16.11 10.17 5.29
C GLN A 74 17.25 10.35 4.30
N ASP A 75 17.97 11.46 4.41
CA ASP A 75 19.15 11.68 3.57
C ASP A 75 20.37 10.88 4.06
N LEU A 76 21.47 10.93 3.30
CA LEU A 76 22.71 10.23 3.64
C LEU A 76 23.41 10.77 4.90
N THR A 77 22.97 11.93 5.42
CA THR A 77 23.46 12.53 6.68
C THR A 77 22.58 12.20 7.88
N ALA A 78 21.59 11.31 7.69
CA ALA A 78 20.56 10.93 8.67
C ALA A 78 19.57 12.05 9.02
N LYS A 79 19.48 13.10 8.21
CA LYS A 79 18.44 14.12 8.35
C LYS A 79 17.10 13.56 7.85
N LEU A 80 16.05 13.75 8.63
CA LEU A 80 14.69 13.35 8.30
C LEU A 80 13.89 14.52 7.74
N GLU A 81 13.14 14.27 6.68
CA GLU A 81 12.25 15.24 6.05
C GLU A 81 10.89 14.59 5.78
N LEU A 82 9.83 15.24 6.23
CA LEU A 82 8.47 14.81 5.91
C LEU A 82 8.20 15.07 4.42
N THR A 83 8.02 13.99 3.65
CA THR A 83 7.68 14.11 2.23
C THR A 83 6.17 14.23 2.05
N ASP A 84 5.41 13.37 2.72
CA ASP A 84 3.96 13.37 2.59
C ASP A 84 3.21 12.82 3.80
N VAL A 85 1.95 13.22 3.91
CA VAL A 85 1.01 12.66 4.89
C VAL A 85 -0.32 12.47 4.20
N VAL A 86 -0.81 11.25 4.21
CA VAL A 86 -2.08 10.91 3.58
C VAL A 86 -2.96 10.16 4.57
N GLN A 87 -4.20 10.63 4.71
CA GLN A 87 -5.23 9.92 5.43
C GLN A 87 -6.00 9.06 4.42
N ILE A 88 -6.01 7.75 4.65
CA ILE A 88 -6.59 6.79 3.72
C ILE A 88 -7.71 6.03 4.42
N GLU A 89 -8.91 6.20 3.87
CA GLU A 89 -10.10 5.43 4.22
C GLU A 89 -10.38 4.44 3.09
N LEU A 90 -10.01 3.18 3.32
CA LEU A 90 -10.36 2.10 2.39
C LEU A 90 -11.79 1.66 2.65
N SER A 91 -12.51 1.29 1.59
CA SER A 91 -13.86 0.74 1.71
C SER A 91 -13.90 -0.51 2.59
N GLU A 92 -15.12 -0.88 2.98
CA GLU A 92 -15.41 -2.22 3.49
C GLU A 92 -14.90 -3.31 2.54
N LEU A 93 -14.54 -4.45 3.14
CA LEU A 93 -14.03 -5.60 2.42
C LEU A 93 -15.14 -6.22 1.56
N ARG A 94 -14.85 -6.48 0.29
CA ARG A 94 -15.79 -7.09 -0.68
C ARG A 94 -15.19 -8.35 -1.29
N ASP A 95 -16.06 -9.27 -1.69
CA ASP A 95 -15.65 -10.50 -2.37
C ASP A 95 -15.16 -10.20 -3.80
N ALA A 96 -14.03 -10.77 -4.20
CA ALA A 96 -13.42 -10.52 -5.51
C ALA A 96 -14.27 -10.99 -6.69
N SER A 97 -15.26 -11.87 -6.50
CA SER A 97 -16.25 -12.22 -7.52
C SER A 97 -17.10 -11.02 -7.99
N THR A 98 -17.14 -9.94 -7.21
CA THR A 98 -17.89 -8.71 -7.53
C THR A 98 -17.06 -7.66 -8.27
N LEU A 99 -15.82 -7.98 -8.67
CA LEU A 99 -14.96 -7.07 -9.42
C LEU A 99 -15.58 -6.72 -10.78
N PRO A 100 -15.48 -5.46 -11.24
CA PRO A 100 -16.05 -5.03 -12.52
C PRO A 100 -15.19 -5.40 -13.74
N PHE A 101 -14.09 -6.13 -13.55
CA PHE A 101 -13.15 -6.52 -14.61
C PHE A 101 -12.53 -7.89 -14.32
N PRO A 102 -12.08 -8.62 -15.35
CA PRO A 102 -11.41 -9.90 -15.18
C PRO A 102 -9.99 -9.74 -14.62
N LEU A 103 -9.54 -10.69 -13.79
CA LEU A 103 -8.18 -10.68 -13.22
C LEU A 103 -7.10 -11.09 -14.23
N ASP A 104 -7.45 -11.77 -15.32
CA ASP A 104 -6.49 -12.24 -16.33
C ASP A 104 -5.71 -11.09 -16.98
N GLU A 105 -6.36 -9.94 -17.22
CA GLU A 105 -5.67 -8.76 -17.76
C GLU A 105 -4.67 -8.16 -16.78
N ILE A 106 -4.91 -8.32 -15.46
CA ILE A 106 -4.01 -7.85 -14.41
C ILE A 106 -2.88 -8.85 -14.16
N LYS A 107 -3.17 -10.15 -14.31
CA LYS A 107 -2.17 -11.23 -14.25
C LYS A 107 -1.01 -10.95 -15.20
N GLN A 108 -1.32 -10.71 -16.48
CA GLN A 108 -0.29 -10.44 -17.48
C GLN A 108 0.57 -9.22 -17.11
N GLN A 109 -0.06 -8.13 -16.67
CA GLN A 109 0.66 -6.92 -16.23
C GLN A 109 1.58 -7.18 -15.03
N ALA A 110 1.17 -8.05 -14.10
CA ALA A 110 2.00 -8.43 -12.95
C ALA A 110 3.22 -9.25 -13.38
N GLU A 111 3.02 -10.21 -14.29
CA GLU A 111 4.11 -11.04 -14.82
C GLU A 111 5.12 -10.21 -15.62
N ASP A 112 4.64 -9.30 -16.46
CA ASP A 112 5.49 -8.39 -17.25
C ASP A 112 6.30 -7.46 -16.34
N ARG A 113 5.72 -7.01 -15.22
CA ARG A 113 6.37 -6.09 -14.28
C ARG A 113 7.43 -6.76 -13.40
N THR A 114 7.22 -8.01 -12.98
CA THR A 114 8.15 -8.70 -12.06
C THR A 114 9.09 -9.66 -12.76
N GLY A 115 8.79 -10.03 -14.00
CA GLY A 115 9.47 -11.12 -14.72
C GLY A 115 9.18 -12.51 -14.13
N LYS A 116 8.26 -12.62 -13.16
CA LYS A 116 7.84 -13.89 -12.56
C LYS A 116 6.55 -14.36 -13.23
N LYS A 117 6.40 -15.67 -13.39
CA LYS A 117 5.09 -16.23 -13.72
C LYS A 117 4.27 -16.36 -12.45
N TYR A 118 3.06 -15.83 -12.49
CA TYR A 118 2.11 -15.93 -11.40
C TYR A 118 0.97 -16.80 -11.86
N ASP A 119 0.74 -17.93 -11.22
CA ASP A 119 -0.50 -18.65 -11.45
C ASP A 119 -1.59 -18.13 -10.53
N ILE A 120 -2.19 -16.99 -10.90
CA ILE A 120 -3.34 -16.42 -10.16
C ILE A 120 -4.50 -17.42 -10.26
N SER A 121 -4.72 -18.16 -9.18
CA SER A 121 -5.72 -19.21 -9.11
C SER A 121 -7.08 -18.67 -8.70
N ARG A 122 -7.11 -17.61 -7.87
CA ARG A 122 -8.37 -17.03 -7.38
C ARG A 122 -8.21 -15.62 -6.81
N GLY A 123 -9.12 -14.72 -7.16
CA GLY A 123 -9.34 -13.49 -6.38
C GLY A 123 -10.09 -13.79 -5.09
N ILE A 124 -9.61 -13.29 -3.95
CA ILE A 124 -10.23 -13.56 -2.64
C ILE A 124 -11.16 -12.42 -2.26
N ASN A 125 -10.59 -11.25 -2.02
CA ASN A 125 -11.32 -10.07 -1.60
C ASN A 125 -10.60 -8.81 -2.02
N TYR A 126 -11.30 -7.68 -1.95
CA TYR A 126 -10.72 -6.38 -2.24
C TYR A 126 -11.30 -5.28 -1.35
N LYS A 127 -10.56 -4.19 -1.26
CA LYS A 127 -11.05 -2.89 -0.82
C LYS A 127 -10.85 -1.87 -1.93
N THR A 128 -11.60 -0.78 -1.91
CA THR A 128 -11.43 0.32 -2.85
C THR A 128 -11.03 1.60 -2.14
N LEU A 129 -10.33 2.45 -2.89
CA LEU A 129 -10.07 3.84 -2.53
C LEU A 129 -10.64 4.73 -3.63
N LEU A 130 -11.57 5.61 -3.24
CA LEU A 130 -12.07 6.65 -4.12
C LEU A 130 -10.99 7.72 -4.25
N THR A 131 -10.51 7.92 -5.47
CA THR A 131 -9.50 8.95 -5.72
C THR A 131 -10.18 10.30 -5.90
N GLN A 132 -9.43 11.39 -5.79
CA GLN A 132 -9.93 12.73 -6.10
C GLN A 132 -10.27 12.91 -7.59
N ILE A 133 -9.85 11.97 -8.44
CA ILE A 133 -10.18 11.97 -9.87
C ILE A 133 -11.56 11.34 -10.04
N VAL A 134 -12.52 12.16 -10.47
CA VAL A 134 -13.91 11.73 -10.71
C VAL A 134 -13.95 10.55 -11.68
N GLY A 135 -14.58 9.47 -11.26
CA GLY A 135 -14.69 8.25 -12.05
C GLY A 135 -13.41 7.42 -12.09
N TYR A 136 -12.46 7.60 -11.19
CA TYR A 136 -11.31 6.71 -11.05
C TYR A 136 -11.26 6.08 -9.65
N THR A 137 -11.26 4.75 -9.63
CA THR A 137 -11.24 3.96 -8.41
C THR A 137 -9.97 3.13 -8.38
N THR A 138 -9.27 3.16 -7.25
CA THR A 138 -8.17 2.24 -6.99
C THR A 138 -8.70 1.04 -6.24
N TYR A 139 -8.42 -0.16 -6.75
CA TYR A 139 -8.77 -1.44 -6.15
C TYR A 139 -7.51 -2.03 -5.53
N PHE A 140 -7.62 -2.51 -4.30
CA PHE A 140 -6.59 -3.28 -3.61
C PHE A 140 -7.12 -4.69 -3.47
N ILE A 141 -6.59 -5.61 -4.27
CA ILE A 141 -7.18 -6.94 -4.50
C ILE A 141 -6.23 -7.99 -3.94
N LYS A 142 -6.68 -8.76 -2.95
CA LYS A 142 -5.96 -9.94 -2.50
C LYS A 142 -6.26 -11.10 -3.45
N VAL A 143 -5.21 -11.65 -4.04
CA VAL A 143 -5.29 -12.83 -4.92
C VAL A 143 -4.46 -13.97 -4.35
N GLN A 144 -4.93 -15.19 -4.55
CA GLN A 144 -4.17 -16.41 -4.32
C GLN A 144 -3.37 -16.73 -5.57
N VAL A 145 -2.10 -17.08 -5.37
CA VAL A 145 -1.19 -17.50 -6.43
C VAL A 145 -0.62 -18.86 -6.10
N GLY A 146 -0.56 -19.74 -7.10
CA GLY A 146 -0.16 -21.13 -6.94
C GLY A 146 -1.31 -22.03 -6.50
N GLU A 147 -1.02 -23.33 -6.49
CA GLU A 147 -1.97 -24.40 -6.23
C GLU A 147 -1.57 -25.25 -5.00
N GLY A 148 -2.56 -25.97 -4.44
CA GLY A 148 -2.31 -26.95 -3.38
C GLY A 148 -1.78 -26.33 -2.08
N LYS A 149 -0.72 -26.89 -1.51
CA LYS A 149 -0.09 -26.40 -0.26
C LYS A 149 0.97 -25.32 -0.49
N GLU A 150 1.37 -25.08 -1.74
CA GLU A 150 2.40 -24.11 -2.12
C GLU A 150 1.79 -22.80 -2.63
N HIS A 151 0.59 -22.45 -2.14
CA HIS A 151 -0.06 -21.21 -2.50
C HIS A 151 0.44 -20.06 -1.61
N SER A 152 0.64 -18.91 -2.25
CA SER A 152 0.91 -17.63 -1.59
C SER A 152 -0.20 -16.64 -1.92
N HIS A 153 -0.15 -15.45 -1.32
CA HIS A 153 -1.06 -14.36 -1.64
C HIS A 153 -0.28 -13.14 -2.11
N LEU A 154 -0.91 -12.39 -3.01
CA LEU A 154 -0.47 -11.08 -3.44
C LEU A 154 -1.57 -10.06 -3.15
N ILE A 155 -1.18 -8.82 -2.90
CA ILE A 155 -2.10 -7.68 -2.97
C ILE A 155 -1.78 -6.90 -4.23
N LEU A 156 -2.73 -6.83 -5.15
CA LEU A 156 -2.62 -6.08 -6.40
C LEU A 156 -3.30 -4.72 -6.23
N ARG A 157 -2.60 -3.63 -6.55
CA ARG A 157 -3.18 -2.29 -6.64
C ARG A 157 -3.49 -2.01 -8.10
N VAL A 158 -4.78 -1.89 -8.40
CA VAL A 158 -5.30 -1.76 -9.76
C VAL A 158 -6.09 -0.47 -9.87
N GLY A 159 -5.68 0.39 -10.77
CA GLY A 159 -6.44 1.57 -11.13
C GLY A 159 -7.45 1.24 -12.22
N CYS A 160 -8.71 1.61 -12.02
CA CYS A 160 -9.76 1.44 -13.03
C CYS A 160 -10.55 2.73 -13.19
N ALA A 161 -10.69 3.19 -14.43
CA ALA A 161 -11.62 4.26 -14.77
C ALA A 161 -13.05 3.68 -14.88
N ALA A 162 -14.04 4.46 -14.47
CA ALA A 162 -15.46 4.13 -14.53
C ALA A 162 -15.99 4.09 -15.97
N THR A 163 -15.26 4.64 -16.93
CA THR A 163 -15.61 4.55 -18.35
C THR A 163 -15.06 3.24 -18.93
N LEU A 164 -15.94 2.44 -19.54
CA LEU A 164 -15.66 1.13 -20.16
C LEU A 164 -14.60 1.15 -21.28
N VAL A 165 -14.00 2.31 -21.58
CA VAL A 165 -13.02 2.49 -22.65
C VAL A 165 -11.59 2.23 -22.15
N ARG A 166 -11.32 2.37 -20.85
CA ARG A 166 -9.98 2.16 -20.29
C ARG A 166 -9.90 0.85 -19.54
N LYS A 167 -8.94 0.02 -19.94
CA LYS A 167 -8.61 -1.24 -19.27
C LYS A 167 -8.07 -1.00 -17.87
N PRO A 168 -8.31 -1.92 -16.92
CA PRO A 168 -7.75 -1.82 -15.59
C PRO A 168 -6.22 -1.93 -15.66
N THR A 169 -5.53 -1.08 -14.91
CA THR A 169 -4.06 -0.96 -14.97
C THR A 169 -3.47 -1.32 -13.61
N LEU A 170 -2.52 -2.26 -13.59
CA LEU A 170 -1.76 -2.60 -12.40
C LEU A 170 -0.79 -1.45 -12.06
N THR A 171 -1.07 -0.73 -10.97
CA THR A 171 -0.23 0.37 -10.51
C THR A 171 0.77 -0.09 -9.45
N ASN A 172 0.47 -1.15 -8.71
CA ASN A 172 1.41 -1.75 -7.76
C ASN A 172 1.07 -3.21 -7.43
N LEU A 173 2.03 -3.94 -6.85
CA LEU A 173 1.81 -5.27 -6.28
C LEU A 173 2.66 -5.49 -5.03
N ILE A 174 2.11 -6.19 -4.05
CA ILE A 174 2.78 -6.55 -2.81
C ILE A 174 2.82 -8.07 -2.71
N GLU A 175 4.03 -8.62 -2.64
CA GLU A 175 4.27 -10.06 -2.56
C GLU A 175 4.33 -10.58 -1.11
N ASN A 176 4.42 -11.91 -0.98
CA ASN A 176 4.62 -12.63 0.28
C ASN A 176 3.52 -12.37 1.32
N LYS A 177 2.27 -12.31 0.86
CA LYS A 177 1.11 -12.16 1.74
C LYS A 177 0.51 -13.49 2.13
N THR A 178 -0.22 -13.45 3.23
CA THR A 178 -1.01 -14.56 3.76
C THR A 178 -2.50 -14.30 3.60
N LEU A 179 -3.30 -15.34 3.81
CA LEU A 179 -4.76 -15.21 3.79
C LEU A 179 -5.26 -14.25 4.88
N SER A 180 -4.63 -14.25 6.04
CA SER A 180 -5.00 -13.43 7.21
C SER A 180 -4.51 -11.98 7.16
N ASP A 181 -3.55 -11.65 6.29
CA ASP A 181 -3.00 -10.29 6.24
C ASP A 181 -4.05 -9.27 5.80
N ASP A 182 -4.11 -8.10 6.42
CA ASP A 182 -5.03 -7.06 6.00
C ASP A 182 -4.66 -6.43 4.64
N ILE A 183 -5.67 -5.87 3.98
CA ILE A 183 -5.46 -5.03 2.79
C ILE A 183 -5.18 -3.59 3.26
N GLU A 184 -3.98 -3.09 2.92
CA GLU A 184 -3.45 -1.80 3.35
C GLU A 184 -2.94 -0.97 2.14
N TYR A 185 -2.69 0.34 2.35
CA TYR A 185 -2.42 1.31 1.27
C TYR A 185 -0.95 1.37 0.79
N PHE A 186 -0.05 0.57 1.35
CA PHE A 186 1.38 0.64 1.08
C PHE A 186 1.78 0.67 -0.42
N GLU A 187 2.89 1.37 -0.68
CA GLU A 187 3.54 1.60 -2.00
C GLU A 187 4.43 0.45 -2.46
#